data_AF-A0A067CM08-F1
#
_entry.id   AF-A0A067CM08-F1
#
_cell.length_a   1.000
_cell.length_b   1.000
_cell.length_c   1.000
_cell.angle_alpha   90.00
_cell.angle_beta   90.00
_cell.angle_gamma   90.00
#
_symmetry.space_group_name_H-M   'P 1'
#
loop_
_entity.id
_entity.type
_entity.pdbx_description
1 polymer ?
#
loop_
_entity_poly.entity_id
_entity_poly.type
_entity_poly.pdbx_seq_one_letter_code
_entity_poly.pdbx_strand_id
1 'polypeptide(L)'
;MFEVSALTPGPLLFQSWTPVIVSIDGQSVRVDYGASHKSFDATGCAAHAIDPPFLVEIAFSNKKKLLLDIGSRSLRTQLIELLTATATSTASTDTADSVHDQLLSVATAITDRAAVAKKSDLRPCNVSVADVHAHLCGLKDVYDHVAGLPSPLALYDWLLDTEAAYVDRHRDLHGFTRPDVYAHTVYQQDPPSYALGTTSSAHRPDVNSYVGVCSYCKTEYDRALLPVIYVTDGAWPCPTCHEAITADVYFKNRFDTRAFDEPLHRVLAPCPTRRCPGRFTRSEMQRLHLFDEPAICAACKRSALYETYQIATLVREHPSIRYQSVRNADGTYISLMPTQREMPVDGLWSTYLHELHASLHARRHGRAKPRLQMFEVSTYMVELERAVAMIRAHDNGAFPIDLVRAMHRDLRFVAKIGPMTRYWSHPIVVAAAIRRYEQFMHLSKTHKHLVPTLDIALLWRVHMTQHVAYCAYSRAIAKKVLLPQWNSYDDAAYVKTCVAWTKAYREPYSSYVPTGTSVAAMMKKGASVAVGASRFVGVDERLRACDVISPENDDNNKSRSALNDQAAATLGSVVTDDTGIDAQWLALLEIGSTA
;
A
#
# COMPACT_ATOMS: atom_id res chain seq x y z
N MET A 1 3.98 37.55 5.97
CA MET A 1 4.79 36.81 6.95
C MET A 1 5.40 35.61 6.23
N PHE A 2 6.73 35.54 6.17
CA PHE A 2 7.47 34.45 5.52
C PHE A 2 7.92 33.45 6.58
N GLU A 3 7.76 32.14 6.34
CA GLU A 3 8.23 31.10 7.26
C GLU A 3 9.04 30.05 6.50
N VAL A 4 10.12 29.55 7.10
CA VAL A 4 11.00 28.54 6.50
C VAL A 4 11.50 27.57 7.58
N SER A 5 11.53 26.27 7.27
CA SER A 5 12.14 25.26 8.13
C SER A 5 13.65 25.25 7.91
N ALA A 6 14.43 25.22 8.98
CA ALA A 6 15.88 25.18 8.92
C ALA A 6 16.47 24.28 10.01
N LEU A 7 17.77 24.03 9.93
CA LEU A 7 18.54 23.52 11.05
C LEU A 7 19.47 24.61 11.58
N THR A 8 19.72 24.62 12.89
CA THR A 8 20.75 25.50 13.50
C THR A 8 21.71 24.67 14.38
N PRO A 9 22.98 25.08 14.54
CA PRO A 9 23.91 24.39 15.42
C PRO A 9 23.39 24.35 16.86
N GLY A 10 23.60 23.24 17.56
CA GLY A 10 23.28 23.17 18.99
C GLY A 10 24.12 24.14 19.82
N PRO A 11 23.66 24.53 21.03
CA PRO A 11 24.39 25.46 21.91
C PRO A 11 25.80 24.98 22.33
N LEU A 12 26.11 23.69 22.19
CA LEU A 12 27.44 23.12 22.45
C LEU A 12 28.11 22.69 21.14
N LEU A 13 29.43 22.86 21.05
CA LEU A 13 30.28 22.52 19.88
C LEU A 13 30.15 21.07 19.40
N PHE A 14 29.63 20.16 20.24
CA PHE A 14 29.46 18.74 19.93
C PHE A 14 28.00 18.32 19.71
N GLN A 15 27.05 19.25 19.83
CA GLN A 15 25.64 18.94 19.66
C GLN A 15 25.26 18.87 18.18
N SER A 16 24.35 17.94 17.88
CA SER A 16 23.74 17.82 16.58
C SER A 16 22.98 19.09 16.21
N TRP A 17 22.92 19.37 14.91
CA TRP A 17 22.03 20.36 14.33
C TRP A 17 20.59 20.12 14.79
N THR A 18 19.91 21.19 15.22
CA THR A 18 18.55 21.15 15.78
C THR A 18 17.55 21.74 14.79
N PRO A 19 16.41 21.07 14.54
CA PRO A 19 15.34 21.64 13.73
C PRO A 19 14.76 22.92 14.35
N VAL A 20 14.58 23.95 13.53
CA VAL A 20 13.98 25.23 13.89
C VAL A 20 13.04 25.74 12.79
N ILE A 21 12.12 26.62 13.16
CA ILE A 21 11.28 27.38 12.22
C ILE A 21 11.72 28.83 12.28
N VAL A 22 11.99 29.43 11.13
CA VAL A 22 12.36 30.85 11.03
C VAL A 22 11.20 31.60 10.40
N SER A 23 10.63 32.55 11.13
CA SER A 23 9.53 33.41 10.68
C SER A 23 10.03 34.85 10.56
N ILE A 24 9.73 35.51 9.44
CA ILE A 24 10.05 36.91 9.17
C ILE A 24 8.74 37.69 9.05
N ASP A 25 8.58 38.68 9.92
CA ASP A 25 7.41 39.56 9.98
C ASP A 25 7.86 41.01 10.14
N GLY A 26 7.74 41.78 9.05
CA GLY A 26 8.37 43.09 8.95
C GLY A 26 9.85 43.00 9.28
N GLN A 27 10.34 43.87 10.17
CA GLN A 27 11.74 43.91 10.61
C GLN A 27 12.07 42.93 11.76
N SER A 28 11.23 41.93 12.03
CA SER A 28 11.45 40.95 13.09
C SER A 28 11.75 39.57 12.51
N VAL A 29 12.90 38.99 12.89
CA VAL A 29 13.24 37.59 12.63
C VAL A 29 13.00 36.77 13.90
N ARG A 30 12.07 35.82 13.86
CA ARG A 30 11.79 34.89 14.96
C ARG A 30 12.33 33.50 14.61
N VAL A 31 13.02 32.87 15.55
CA VAL A 31 13.49 31.48 15.45
C VAL A 31 12.82 30.65 16.54
N ASP A 32 11.98 29.71 16.15
CA ASP A 32 11.24 28.79 17.01
C ASP A 32 11.95 27.43 17.10
N TYR A 33 12.21 26.99 18.34
CA TYR A 33 12.85 25.72 18.71
C TYR A 33 11.82 24.70 19.21
N GLY A 34 10.52 24.92 18.94
CA GLY A 34 9.38 24.08 19.32
C GLY A 34 8.85 24.35 20.73
N ALA A 35 9.73 24.42 21.73
CA ALA A 35 9.36 24.72 23.13
C ALA A 35 9.72 26.14 23.58
N SER A 36 10.56 26.84 22.81
CA SER A 36 10.99 28.22 23.08
C SER A 36 11.28 28.92 21.77
N HIS A 37 11.26 30.26 21.77
CA HIS A 37 11.60 31.05 20.60
C HIS A 37 12.59 32.16 20.96
N LYS A 38 13.34 32.64 19.96
CA LYS A 38 14.20 33.82 20.05
C LYS A 38 13.83 34.80 18.93
N SER A 39 13.76 36.08 19.26
CA SER A 39 13.48 37.14 18.28
C SER A 39 14.71 38.03 18.11
N PHE A 40 14.92 38.47 16.87
CA PHE A 40 16.03 39.33 16.46
C PHE A 40 15.48 40.49 15.62
N ASP A 41 16.08 41.66 15.77
CA ASP A 41 15.79 42.82 14.93
C ASP A 41 16.56 42.67 13.60
N ALA A 42 15.83 42.69 12.49
CA ALA A 42 16.37 42.58 11.13
C ALA A 42 16.95 43.91 10.61
N THR A 43 16.74 45.02 11.33
CA THR A 43 17.18 46.35 10.90
C THR A 43 18.71 46.39 10.77
N GLY A 44 19.19 46.66 9.55
CA GLY A 44 20.61 46.66 9.23
C GLY A 44 21.29 45.29 9.34
N CYS A 45 20.54 44.19 9.26
CA CYS A 45 21.14 42.86 9.16
C CYS A 45 21.75 42.62 7.78
N ALA A 46 22.76 41.75 7.72
CA ALA A 46 23.36 41.28 6.49
C ALA A 46 23.24 39.76 6.42
N ALA A 47 22.75 39.24 5.29
CA ALA A 47 22.60 37.81 5.05
C ALA A 47 23.49 37.38 3.88
N HIS A 48 24.28 36.32 4.07
CA HIS A 48 25.18 35.81 3.04
C HIS A 48 25.18 34.29 3.00
N ALA A 49 25.28 33.75 1.79
CA ALA A 49 25.53 32.32 1.58
C ALA A 49 26.94 31.96 2.03
N ILE A 50 27.09 30.85 2.76
CA ILE A 50 28.38 30.27 3.14
C ILE A 50 28.50 28.87 2.54
N ASP A 51 29.73 28.39 2.36
CA ASP A 51 29.99 26.97 2.12
C ASP A 51 29.88 26.17 3.44
N PRO A 52 29.23 24.98 3.46
CA PRO A 52 28.67 24.17 2.37
C PRO A 52 27.33 24.69 1.78
N PRO A 53 26.83 24.14 0.65
CA PRO A 53 26.00 24.84 -0.35
C PRO A 53 24.58 25.25 0.08
N PHE A 54 24.18 25.03 1.32
CA PHE A 54 22.86 25.35 1.84
C PHE A 54 22.88 26.23 3.09
N LEU A 55 24.07 26.65 3.54
CA LEU A 55 24.22 27.49 4.73
C LEU A 55 23.98 28.98 4.45
N VAL A 56 23.36 29.64 5.43
CA VAL A 56 23.17 31.09 5.50
C VAL A 56 23.72 31.62 6.83
N GLU A 57 24.62 32.60 6.76
CA GLU A 57 24.94 33.46 7.90
C GLU A 57 24.01 34.66 7.88
N ILE A 58 23.37 34.94 9.02
CA ILE A 58 22.67 36.20 9.26
C ILE A 58 23.46 36.94 10.35
N ALA A 59 24.07 38.07 9.98
CA ALA A 59 24.78 38.95 10.90
C ALA A 59 23.87 40.12 11.28
N PHE A 60 23.55 40.23 12.57
CA PHE A 60 22.71 41.30 13.12
C PHE A 60 23.54 42.51 13.55
N SER A 61 22.91 43.69 13.61
CA SER A 61 23.52 44.95 14.02
C SER A 61 24.17 44.89 15.41
N ASN A 62 23.64 44.07 16.31
CA ASN A 62 24.19 43.81 17.65
C ASN A 62 25.39 42.84 17.68
N LYS A 63 26.00 42.55 16.51
CA LYS A 63 27.12 41.60 16.31
C LYS A 63 26.79 40.13 16.61
N LYS A 64 25.54 39.79 16.90
CA LYS A 64 25.13 38.37 16.98
C LYS A 64 25.06 37.79 15.58
N LYS A 65 25.39 36.51 15.48
CA LYS A 65 25.31 35.74 14.25
C LYS A 65 24.34 34.58 14.42
N LEU A 66 23.56 34.30 13.39
CA LEU A 66 22.71 33.13 13.30
C LEU A 66 23.13 32.33 12.07
N LEU A 67 23.46 31.06 12.29
CA LEU A 67 23.80 30.12 11.22
C LEU A 67 22.63 29.19 11.00
N LEU A 68 22.18 29.11 9.75
CA LEU A 68 21.05 28.29 9.34
C LEU A 68 21.45 27.38 8.17
N ASP A 69 21.07 26.11 8.24
CA ASP A 69 21.03 25.23 7.09
C ASP A 69 19.60 25.17 6.58
N ILE A 70 19.37 25.76 5.40
CA ILE A 70 18.05 25.83 4.75
C ILE A 70 17.80 24.58 3.90
N GLY A 71 18.84 23.81 3.60
CA GLY A 71 18.80 22.64 2.76
C GLY A 71 18.28 22.87 1.33
N SER A 72 18.11 24.10 0.85
CA SER A 72 17.68 24.36 -0.53
C SER A 72 18.35 25.61 -1.06
N ARG A 73 18.86 25.57 -2.30
CA ARG A 73 19.48 26.73 -2.95
C ARG A 73 18.45 27.81 -3.25
N SER A 74 17.26 27.43 -3.74
CA SER A 74 16.19 28.37 -4.05
C SER A 74 15.71 29.10 -2.79
N LEU A 75 15.37 28.35 -1.73
CA LEU A 75 14.95 28.94 -0.44
C LEU A 75 16.06 29.76 0.21
N ARG A 76 17.32 29.36 0.05
CA ARG A 76 18.46 30.15 0.52
C ARG A 76 18.50 31.51 -0.18
N THR A 77 18.37 31.54 -1.50
CA THR A 77 18.37 32.79 -2.27
C THR A 77 17.18 33.67 -1.87
N GLN A 78 15.97 33.09 -1.82
CA GLN A 78 14.76 33.79 -1.38
C GLN A 78 14.90 34.39 0.03
N LEU A 79 15.46 33.64 0.98
CA LEU A 79 15.69 34.12 2.35
C LEU A 79 16.68 35.29 2.38
N ILE A 80 17.77 35.22 1.61
CA ILE A 80 18.77 36.29 1.54
C ILE A 80 18.16 37.55 0.91
N GLU A 81 17.43 37.42 -0.19
CA GLU A 81 16.76 38.53 -0.87
C GLU A 81 15.73 39.20 0.07
N LEU A 82 14.91 38.39 0.75
CA LEU A 82 13.92 38.88 1.70
C LEU A 82 14.58 39.62 2.85
N LEU A 83 15.61 39.06 3.48
CA LEU A 83 16.34 39.72 4.58
C LEU A 83 17.02 41.02 4.12
N THR A 84 17.55 41.04 2.89
CA THR A 84 18.18 42.24 2.32
C THR A 84 17.14 43.34 2.08
N ALA A 85 15.98 43.01 1.53
CA ALA A 85 14.87 43.96 1.34
C ALA A 85 14.29 44.46 2.67
N THR A 86 14.20 43.56 3.65
CA THR A 86 13.71 43.87 5.00
C THR A 86 14.65 44.81 5.75
N ALA A 87 15.97 44.65 5.56
CA ALA A 87 16.98 45.48 6.19
C ALA A 87 16.99 46.93 5.68
N THR A 88 16.52 47.19 4.45
CA THR A 88 16.53 48.51 3.79
C THR A 88 15.18 49.24 3.81
N SER A 89 14.15 48.70 4.48
CA SER A 89 12.83 49.33 4.69
C SER A 89 12.00 49.58 3.41
N THR A 90 12.28 48.86 2.31
CA THR A 90 11.38 48.86 1.14
C THR A 90 10.30 47.78 1.32
N ALA A 91 9.04 48.17 1.18
CA ALA A 91 7.88 47.27 1.30
C ALA A 91 8.06 46.01 0.46
N SER A 92 7.75 44.86 1.07
CA SER A 92 7.92 43.52 0.51
C SER A 92 7.23 43.38 -0.85
N THR A 93 7.96 42.90 -1.85
CA THR A 93 7.37 42.40 -3.10
C THR A 93 6.87 40.99 -2.86
N ASP A 94 5.56 40.82 -2.81
CA ASP A 94 4.92 39.50 -2.84
C ASP A 94 5.15 38.91 -4.24
N THR A 95 6.19 38.08 -4.40
CA THR A 95 6.33 37.21 -5.55
C THR A 95 5.60 35.91 -5.20
N ALA A 96 4.30 35.87 -5.52
CA ALA A 96 3.51 34.66 -5.37
C ALA A 96 3.93 33.66 -6.45
N ASP A 97 4.95 32.85 -6.16
CA ASP A 97 5.34 31.70 -6.99
C ASP A 97 4.09 30.82 -7.22
N SER A 98 3.90 30.35 -8.46
CA SER A 98 2.78 29.45 -8.76
C SER A 98 2.92 28.15 -7.95
N VAL A 99 1.80 27.49 -7.65
CA VAL A 99 1.81 26.18 -6.95
C VAL A 99 2.68 25.16 -7.69
N HIS A 100 2.68 25.22 -9.03
CA HIS A 100 3.53 24.38 -9.87
C HIS A 100 5.03 24.66 -9.67
N ASP A 101 5.43 25.93 -9.57
CA ASP A 101 6.84 26.30 -9.34
C ASP A 101 7.30 25.87 -7.94
N GLN A 102 6.42 26.01 -6.94
CA GLN A 102 6.67 25.52 -5.58
C GLN A 102 6.88 24.00 -5.57
N LEU A 103 6.03 23.26 -6.28
CA LEU A 103 6.14 21.80 -6.45
C LEU A 103 7.49 21.37 -7.05
N LEU A 104 7.90 22.04 -8.14
CA LEU A 104 9.17 21.74 -8.80
C LEU A 104 10.39 22.17 -7.98
N SER A 105 10.28 23.28 -7.22
CA SER A 105 11.34 23.76 -6.32
C SER A 105 11.66 22.73 -5.24
N VAL A 106 10.63 22.08 -4.66
CA VAL A 106 10.81 21.00 -3.66
C VAL A 106 11.55 19.81 -4.27
N ALA A 107 11.11 19.32 -5.43
CA ALA A 107 11.74 18.19 -6.11
C ALA A 107 13.20 18.49 -6.50
N THR A 108 13.47 19.72 -6.94
CA THR A 108 14.82 20.20 -7.26
C THR A 108 15.69 20.22 -6.01
N ALA A 109 15.19 20.73 -4.88
CA ALA A 109 15.93 20.78 -3.62
C ALA A 109 16.32 19.37 -3.12
N ILE A 110 15.43 18.39 -3.22
CA ILE A 110 15.72 16.99 -2.88
C ILE A 110 16.85 16.44 -3.75
N THR A 111 16.81 16.70 -5.05
CA THR A 111 17.80 16.22 -6.01
C THR A 111 19.16 16.88 -5.79
N ASP A 112 19.18 18.19 -5.54
CA ASP A 112 20.39 18.97 -5.23
C ASP A 112 21.07 18.48 -3.94
N ARG A 113 20.30 18.18 -2.89
CA ARG A 113 20.84 17.60 -1.65
C ARG A 113 21.50 16.26 -1.91
N ALA A 114 20.86 15.41 -2.71
CA ALA A 114 21.39 14.10 -3.05
C ALA A 114 22.74 14.18 -3.79
N ALA A 115 22.91 15.18 -4.67
CA ALA A 115 24.17 15.40 -5.38
C ALA A 115 25.34 15.83 -4.46
N VAL A 116 25.03 16.51 -3.36
CA VAL A 116 26.03 17.02 -2.39
C VAL A 116 26.28 16.01 -1.25
N ALA A 117 25.32 15.13 -0.97
CA ALA A 117 25.48 14.12 0.05
C ALA A 117 26.70 13.22 -0.26
N LYS A 118 27.58 13.02 0.75
CA LYS A 118 28.65 12.01 0.65
C LYS A 118 28.05 10.68 0.21
N LYS A 119 28.79 9.89 -0.59
CA LYS A 119 28.37 8.54 -1.06
C LYS A 119 27.61 7.83 0.07
N SER A 120 26.29 7.83 -0.05
CA SER A 120 25.42 7.24 0.95
C SER A 120 25.44 5.74 0.76
N ASP A 121 25.41 4.95 1.83
CA ASP A 121 25.22 3.48 1.79
C ASP A 121 23.83 3.04 1.26
N LEU A 122 23.13 3.94 0.58
CA LEU A 122 21.84 3.68 -0.06
C LEU A 122 22.10 2.88 -1.33
N ARG A 123 21.48 1.71 -1.38
CA ARG A 123 21.50 0.86 -2.57
C ARG A 123 20.52 1.42 -3.59
N PRO A 124 20.91 1.57 -4.87
CA PRO A 124 19.98 2.02 -5.89
C PRO A 124 18.89 0.97 -6.14
N CYS A 125 17.65 1.41 -6.35
CA CYS A 125 16.53 0.51 -6.65
C CYS A 125 16.42 0.12 -8.13
N ASN A 126 17.14 0.84 -9.02
CA ASN A 126 17.12 0.68 -10.47
C ASN A 126 15.75 0.94 -11.14
N VAL A 127 14.77 1.49 -10.43
CA VAL A 127 13.53 1.99 -11.04
C VAL A 127 13.89 3.22 -11.89
N SER A 128 13.47 3.20 -13.15
CA SER A 128 13.72 4.29 -14.11
C SER A 128 12.53 5.25 -14.22
N VAL A 129 12.77 6.45 -14.75
CA VAL A 129 11.71 7.41 -15.07
C VAL A 129 10.69 6.81 -16.05
N ALA A 130 11.16 6.04 -17.03
CA ALA A 130 10.30 5.36 -18.00
C ALA A 130 9.40 4.30 -17.33
N ASP A 131 9.86 3.65 -16.26
CA ASP A 131 9.06 2.69 -15.50
C ASP A 131 7.89 3.37 -14.80
N VAL A 132 8.18 4.54 -14.22
CA VAL A 132 7.16 5.36 -13.53
C VAL A 132 6.15 5.91 -14.55
N HIS A 133 6.60 6.39 -15.71
CA HIS A 133 5.71 6.83 -16.79
C HIS A 133 4.77 5.73 -17.26
N ALA A 134 5.31 4.55 -17.55
CA ALA A 134 4.49 3.41 -18.00
C ALA A 134 3.43 3.04 -16.96
N HIS A 135 3.80 3.00 -15.68
CA HIS A 135 2.85 2.72 -14.60
C HIS A 135 1.78 3.81 -14.48
N LEU A 136 2.16 5.09 -14.56
CA LEU A 136 1.23 6.22 -14.49
C LEU A 136 0.25 6.23 -15.65
N CYS A 137 0.67 5.86 -16.87
CA CYS A 137 -0.23 5.67 -18.00
C CYS A 137 -1.32 4.63 -17.68
N GLY A 138 -0.93 3.45 -17.17
CA GLY A 138 -1.89 2.42 -16.77
C GLY A 138 -2.84 2.87 -15.65
N LEU A 139 -2.35 3.62 -14.66
CA LEU A 139 -3.21 4.19 -13.61
C LEU A 139 -4.16 5.27 -14.17
N LYS A 140 -3.73 6.06 -15.16
CA LYS A 140 -4.57 7.06 -15.82
C LYS A 140 -5.71 6.41 -16.60
N ASP A 141 -5.42 5.34 -17.32
CA ASP A 141 -6.44 4.60 -18.07
C ASP A 141 -7.51 4.01 -17.14
N VAL A 142 -7.09 3.44 -16.00
CA VAL A 142 -8.01 2.95 -14.96
C VAL A 142 -8.82 4.11 -14.38
N TYR A 143 -8.17 5.24 -14.09
CA TYR A 143 -8.86 6.42 -13.58
C TYR A 143 -9.94 6.90 -14.57
N ASP A 144 -9.57 7.15 -15.82
CA ASP A 144 -10.52 7.65 -16.82
C ASP A 144 -11.67 6.66 -17.06
N HIS A 145 -11.38 5.36 -17.03
CA HIS A 145 -12.41 4.33 -17.14
C HIS A 145 -13.41 4.37 -15.98
N VAL A 146 -12.92 4.36 -14.73
CA VAL A 146 -13.77 4.33 -13.54
C VAL A 146 -14.57 5.62 -13.40
N ALA A 147 -14.01 6.77 -13.76
CA ALA A 147 -14.72 8.05 -13.81
C ALA A 147 -15.94 8.01 -14.75
N GLY A 148 -15.88 7.21 -15.82
CA GLY A 148 -16.96 7.03 -16.78
C GLY A 148 -18.05 6.03 -16.36
N LEU A 149 -17.90 5.34 -15.22
CA LEU A 149 -18.85 4.31 -14.80
C LEU A 149 -20.12 4.92 -14.17
N PRO A 150 -21.31 4.38 -14.49
CA PRO A 150 -22.58 4.98 -14.10
C PRO A 150 -23.01 4.64 -12.66
N SER A 151 -22.44 3.60 -12.04
CA SER A 151 -22.84 3.16 -10.71
C SER A 151 -21.78 2.30 -10.00
N PRO A 152 -21.87 2.16 -8.67
CA PRO A 152 -21.03 1.24 -7.90
C PRO A 152 -21.17 -0.23 -8.33
N LEU A 153 -22.35 -0.62 -8.81
CA LEU A 153 -22.57 -1.98 -9.34
C LEU A 153 -21.83 -2.18 -10.67
N ALA A 154 -21.82 -1.16 -11.54
CA ALA A 154 -21.05 -1.20 -12.78
C ALA A 154 -19.52 -1.26 -12.51
N LEU A 155 -19.06 -0.58 -11.46
CA LEU A 155 -17.68 -0.73 -10.97
C LEU A 155 -17.38 -2.17 -10.56
N TYR A 156 -18.27 -2.78 -9.78
CA TYR A 156 -18.09 -4.16 -9.36
C TYR A 156 -18.08 -5.15 -10.53
N ASP A 157 -18.97 -4.97 -11.51
CA ASP A 157 -19.00 -5.79 -12.73
C ASP A 157 -17.70 -5.64 -13.53
N TRP A 158 -17.21 -4.41 -13.74
CA TRP A 158 -15.94 -4.16 -14.41
C TRP A 158 -14.75 -4.83 -13.71
N LEU A 159 -14.70 -4.78 -12.37
CA LEU A 159 -13.65 -5.44 -11.60
C LEU A 159 -13.69 -6.96 -11.76
N LEU A 160 -14.88 -7.57 -11.77
CA LEU A 160 -15.05 -9.01 -12.00
C LEU A 160 -14.66 -9.43 -13.42
N ASP A 161 -14.98 -8.61 -14.43
CA ASP A 161 -14.61 -8.88 -15.82
C ASP A 161 -13.10 -8.70 -16.04
N THR A 162 -12.50 -7.71 -15.39
CA THR A 162 -11.04 -7.48 -15.40
C THR A 162 -10.30 -8.65 -14.75
N GLU A 163 -10.79 -9.17 -13.63
CA GLU A 163 -10.24 -10.38 -13.01
C GLU A 163 -10.41 -11.61 -13.91
N ALA A 164 -11.59 -11.83 -14.47
CA ALA A 164 -11.86 -12.97 -15.35
C ALA A 164 -10.94 -13.00 -16.58
N ALA A 165 -10.79 -11.85 -17.25
CA ALA A 165 -9.89 -11.72 -18.40
C ALA A 165 -8.42 -11.98 -18.01
N TYR A 166 -8.03 -11.64 -16.78
CA TYR A 166 -6.71 -11.97 -16.26
C TYR A 166 -6.57 -13.46 -15.95
N VAL A 167 -7.56 -14.11 -15.33
CA VAL A 167 -7.56 -15.56 -15.08
C VAL A 167 -7.35 -16.34 -16.37
N ASP A 168 -8.00 -15.95 -17.47
CA ASP A 168 -7.86 -16.63 -18.76
C ASP A 168 -6.46 -16.53 -19.37
N ARG A 169 -5.68 -15.49 -19.01
CA ARG A 169 -4.40 -15.16 -19.65
C ARG A 169 -3.18 -15.22 -18.72
N HIS A 170 -3.36 -15.30 -17.40
CA HIS A 170 -2.29 -15.06 -16.43
C HIS A 170 -1.04 -15.93 -16.67
N ARG A 171 -1.24 -17.18 -17.09
CA ARG A 171 -0.16 -18.13 -17.40
C ARG A 171 0.75 -17.65 -18.53
N ASP A 172 0.17 -17.02 -19.53
CA ASP A 172 0.91 -16.45 -20.66
C ASP A 172 1.58 -15.13 -20.28
N LEU A 173 1.08 -14.44 -19.25
CA LEU A 173 1.62 -13.15 -18.82
C LEU A 173 2.90 -13.29 -17.99
N HIS A 174 3.24 -14.49 -17.53
CA HIS A 174 4.47 -14.76 -16.80
C HIS A 174 5.68 -14.73 -17.73
N GLY A 175 6.60 -13.78 -17.49
CA GLY A 175 7.84 -13.63 -18.26
C GLY A 175 7.81 -12.48 -19.27
N PHE A 176 6.66 -11.87 -19.55
CA PHE A 176 6.59 -10.62 -20.30
C PHE A 176 6.98 -9.43 -19.41
N THR A 177 7.71 -8.47 -19.97
CA THR A 177 8.32 -7.36 -19.24
C THR A 177 7.36 -6.26 -18.77
N ARG A 178 6.05 -6.37 -19.04
CA ARG A 178 4.95 -5.50 -18.56
C ARG A 178 3.67 -5.84 -19.34
N PRO A 179 2.81 -6.74 -18.86
CA PRO A 179 1.47 -6.79 -19.38
C PRO A 179 0.69 -5.63 -18.74
N ASP A 180 0.27 -4.65 -19.55
CA ASP A 180 -0.54 -3.50 -19.12
C ASP A 180 -1.97 -3.95 -18.77
N VAL A 181 -2.08 -4.78 -17.74
CA VAL A 181 -3.31 -5.39 -17.24
C VAL A 181 -3.44 -5.02 -15.78
N TYR A 182 -4.50 -4.28 -15.43
CA TYR A 182 -4.67 -3.73 -14.09
C TYR A 182 -4.63 -4.81 -13.00
N ALA A 183 -5.35 -5.92 -13.20
CA ALA A 183 -5.34 -7.09 -12.32
C ALA A 183 -3.92 -7.65 -12.11
N HIS A 184 -3.09 -7.72 -13.15
CA HIS A 184 -1.71 -8.20 -13.01
C HIS A 184 -0.88 -7.25 -12.14
N THR A 185 -0.95 -5.95 -12.44
CA THR A 185 -0.24 -4.90 -11.70
C THR A 185 -0.62 -4.89 -10.22
N VAL A 186 -1.91 -5.05 -9.91
CA VAL A 186 -2.42 -5.11 -8.53
C VAL A 186 -1.99 -6.40 -7.83
N TYR A 187 -2.00 -7.55 -8.53
CA TYR A 187 -1.56 -8.81 -7.95
C TYR A 187 -0.09 -8.77 -7.52
N GLN A 188 0.76 -8.12 -8.31
CA GLN A 188 2.18 -7.92 -8.00
C GLN A 188 2.42 -7.07 -6.73
N GLN A 189 1.41 -6.32 -6.25
CA GLN A 189 1.48 -5.53 -5.02
C GLN A 189 1.42 -6.39 -3.74
N ASP A 190 1.15 -7.70 -3.86
CA ASP A 190 1.37 -8.70 -2.82
C ASP A 190 2.41 -9.73 -3.30
N PRO A 191 3.72 -9.42 -3.17
CA PRO A 191 4.78 -10.24 -3.76
C PRO A 191 4.78 -11.71 -3.29
N PRO A 192 4.57 -12.05 -1.99
CA PRO A 192 4.48 -13.44 -1.56
C PRO A 192 3.29 -14.17 -2.19
N SER A 193 2.10 -13.56 -2.23
CA SER A 193 0.93 -14.16 -2.85
C SER A 193 1.09 -14.28 -4.36
N TYR A 194 1.75 -13.31 -5.02
CA TYR A 194 2.11 -13.37 -6.43
C TYR A 194 3.07 -14.52 -6.71
N ALA A 195 4.17 -14.63 -5.95
CA ALA A 195 5.08 -15.75 -6.08
C ALA A 195 4.36 -17.09 -5.89
N LEU A 196 3.48 -17.19 -4.89
CA LEU A 196 2.76 -18.44 -4.64
C LEU A 196 1.83 -18.86 -5.80
N GLY A 197 1.15 -17.92 -6.48
CA GLY A 197 0.23 -18.25 -7.57
C GLY A 197 0.84 -18.27 -8.97
N THR A 198 2.09 -17.85 -9.13
CA THR A 198 2.78 -17.78 -10.45
C THR A 198 3.90 -18.81 -10.61
N THR A 199 4.11 -19.63 -9.59
CA THR A 199 5.13 -20.67 -9.60
C THR A 199 4.59 -21.90 -10.32
N SER A 200 4.83 -21.91 -11.63
CA SER A 200 4.38 -22.94 -12.56
C SER A 200 4.80 -24.35 -12.11
N SER A 201 3.85 -25.28 -12.16
CA SER A 201 4.06 -26.71 -11.95
C SER A 201 4.81 -27.39 -13.11
N ALA A 202 4.96 -26.74 -14.26
CA ALA A 202 5.47 -27.37 -15.47
C ALA A 202 7.01 -27.40 -15.55
N HIS A 203 7.71 -26.51 -14.84
CA HIS A 203 9.17 -26.43 -14.87
C HIS A 203 9.72 -26.23 -13.46
N ARG A 204 10.83 -26.92 -13.14
CA ARG A 204 11.55 -26.64 -11.89
C ARG A 204 11.94 -25.16 -11.88
N PRO A 205 11.48 -24.37 -10.90
CA PRO A 205 11.80 -22.96 -10.85
C PRO A 205 13.31 -22.77 -10.70
N ASP A 206 13.85 -21.73 -11.35
CA ASP A 206 15.22 -21.31 -11.07
C ASP A 206 15.32 -20.87 -9.61
N VAL A 207 16.01 -21.69 -8.82
CA VAL A 207 16.18 -21.51 -7.37
C VAL A 207 16.83 -20.15 -7.04
N ASN A 208 17.48 -19.49 -8.01
CA ASN A 208 18.10 -18.19 -7.81
C ASN A 208 17.15 -17.00 -7.94
N SER A 209 16.09 -17.13 -8.73
CA SER A 209 15.08 -16.08 -8.96
C SER A 209 13.77 -16.36 -8.20
N TYR A 210 13.58 -17.59 -7.74
CA TYR A 210 12.39 -18.04 -7.01
C TYR A 210 12.21 -17.36 -5.65
N VAL A 211 10.96 -17.09 -5.30
CA VAL A 211 10.54 -16.67 -3.96
C VAL A 211 9.71 -17.80 -3.38
N GLY A 212 10.31 -18.59 -2.47
CA GLY A 212 9.58 -19.64 -1.79
C GLY A 212 8.74 -19.07 -0.66
N VAL A 213 7.47 -19.46 -0.63
CA VAL A 213 6.45 -18.90 0.26
C VAL A 213 5.64 -20.04 0.86
N CYS A 214 5.33 -19.92 2.14
CA CYS A 214 4.41 -20.82 2.82
C CYS A 214 2.99 -20.63 2.35
N SER A 215 2.36 -21.69 1.83
CA SER A 215 0.96 -21.68 1.45
C SER A 215 0.02 -21.42 2.63
N TYR A 216 0.41 -21.83 3.84
CA TYR A 216 -0.40 -21.63 5.05
C TYR A 216 -0.31 -20.22 5.64
N CYS A 217 0.88 -19.64 5.73
CA CYS A 217 1.10 -18.37 6.46
C CYS A 217 1.75 -17.27 5.62
N LYS A 218 1.94 -17.51 4.32
CA LYS A 218 2.53 -16.58 3.33
C LYS A 218 3.94 -16.07 3.71
N THR A 219 4.61 -16.75 4.64
CA THR A 219 5.96 -16.41 5.07
C THR A 219 6.97 -16.85 4.03
N GLU A 220 7.89 -15.95 3.68
CA GLU A 220 9.03 -16.24 2.81
C GLU A 220 10.00 -17.23 3.48
N TYR A 221 10.47 -18.23 2.74
CA TYR A 221 11.52 -19.13 3.21
C TYR A 221 12.90 -18.52 3.08
N ASP A 222 13.80 -19.01 3.94
CA ASP A 222 15.22 -18.84 3.71
C ASP A 222 15.60 -19.44 2.35
N ARG A 223 16.33 -18.66 1.55
CA ARG A 223 16.83 -19.08 0.24
C ARG A 223 17.68 -20.35 0.32
N ALA A 224 18.39 -20.56 1.44
CA ALA A 224 19.18 -21.76 1.66
C ALA A 224 18.32 -23.04 1.75
N LEU A 225 17.02 -22.92 2.07
CA LEU A 225 16.08 -24.06 2.15
C LEU A 225 15.46 -24.40 0.80
N LEU A 226 15.44 -23.48 -0.17
CA LEU A 226 14.78 -23.71 -1.46
C LEU A 226 15.37 -24.90 -2.23
N PRO A 227 16.71 -25.10 -2.31
CA PRO A 227 17.26 -26.31 -2.92
C PRO A 227 16.78 -27.59 -2.23
N VAL A 228 16.66 -27.60 -0.90
CA VAL A 228 16.18 -28.78 -0.16
C VAL A 228 14.72 -29.08 -0.51
N ILE A 229 13.85 -28.07 -0.45
CA ILE A 229 12.42 -28.25 -0.72
C ILE A 229 12.18 -28.67 -2.17
N TYR A 230 12.79 -27.99 -3.15
CA TYR A 230 12.45 -28.16 -4.58
C TYR A 230 13.34 -29.13 -5.35
N VAL A 231 14.56 -29.42 -4.90
CA VAL A 231 15.48 -30.35 -5.58
C VAL A 231 15.42 -31.74 -4.97
N THR A 232 15.31 -31.84 -3.63
CA THR A 232 15.29 -33.15 -2.93
C THR A 232 13.88 -33.69 -2.68
N ASP A 233 12.86 -32.97 -3.14
CA ASP A 233 11.43 -33.27 -2.88
C ASP A 233 11.15 -33.49 -1.38
N GLY A 234 11.88 -32.73 -0.55
CA GLY A 234 11.86 -32.86 0.90
C GLY A 234 10.69 -32.12 1.52
N ALA A 235 10.17 -32.67 2.62
CA ALA A 235 9.24 -31.96 3.48
C ALA A 235 10.03 -31.12 4.51
N TRP A 236 9.80 -29.80 4.55
CA TRP A 236 10.43 -28.92 5.54
C TRP A 236 9.37 -28.18 6.37
N PRO A 237 9.52 -28.05 7.70
CA PRO A 237 8.57 -27.31 8.51
C PRO A 237 8.75 -25.79 8.32
N CYS A 238 7.63 -25.06 8.21
CA CYS A 238 7.65 -23.61 8.16
C CYS A 238 8.25 -23.05 9.48
N PRO A 239 9.20 -22.10 9.44
CA PRO A 239 9.73 -21.52 10.68
C PRO A 239 8.69 -20.68 11.46
N THR A 240 7.55 -20.36 10.86
CA THR A 240 6.52 -19.52 11.48
C THR A 240 5.29 -20.33 11.91
N CYS A 241 4.73 -21.16 11.02
CA CYS A 241 3.53 -21.93 11.35
C CYS A 241 3.79 -23.43 11.56
N HIS A 242 5.04 -23.89 11.44
CA HIS A 242 5.47 -25.29 11.59
C HIS A 242 4.86 -26.32 10.63
N GLU A 243 3.97 -25.88 9.74
CA GLU A 243 3.38 -26.73 8.70
C GLU A 243 4.45 -27.27 7.75
N ALA A 244 4.35 -28.57 7.43
CA ALA A 244 5.27 -29.22 6.51
C ALA A 244 4.98 -28.82 5.06
N ILE A 245 6.04 -28.42 4.36
CA ILE A 245 5.99 -27.88 3.01
C ILE A 245 6.77 -28.81 2.10
N THR A 246 6.18 -29.12 0.96
CA THR A 246 6.78 -29.91 -0.12
C THR A 246 6.72 -29.11 -1.41
N ALA A 247 7.48 -29.51 -2.43
CA ALA A 247 7.53 -28.80 -3.71
C ALA A 247 6.14 -28.65 -4.39
N ASP A 248 5.23 -29.58 -4.10
CA ASP A 248 3.86 -29.67 -4.63
C ASP A 248 2.79 -29.06 -3.72
N VAL A 249 3.14 -28.51 -2.54
CA VAL A 249 2.15 -28.11 -1.51
C VAL A 249 1.24 -26.94 -1.93
N TYR A 250 1.53 -26.24 -3.03
CA TYR A 250 0.55 -25.29 -3.54
C TYR A 250 -0.73 -26.02 -3.96
N PHE A 251 -1.86 -25.49 -3.49
CA PHE A 251 -3.17 -26.13 -3.57
C PHE A 251 -3.48 -26.70 -4.97
N LYS A 252 -3.10 -25.96 -6.03
CA LYS A 252 -3.32 -26.34 -7.43
C LYS A 252 -2.55 -27.58 -7.90
N ASN A 253 -1.42 -27.91 -7.25
CA ASN A 253 -0.53 -29.00 -7.66
C ASN A 253 -0.80 -30.31 -6.92
N ARG A 254 -1.33 -30.25 -5.69
CA ARG A 254 -1.46 -31.42 -4.81
C ARG A 254 -2.71 -32.26 -5.04
N PHE A 255 -3.71 -31.75 -5.78
CA PHE A 255 -5.04 -32.37 -5.85
C PHE A 255 -5.63 -32.52 -7.26
N ASP A 256 -4.86 -32.28 -8.33
CA ASP A 256 -5.38 -32.21 -9.72
C ASP A 256 -6.65 -31.35 -9.83
N THR A 257 -6.72 -30.33 -8.98
CA THR A 257 -7.94 -29.60 -8.70
C THR A 257 -8.13 -28.46 -9.69
N ARG A 258 -9.32 -28.40 -10.30
CA ARG A 258 -9.73 -27.27 -11.17
C ARG A 258 -10.34 -26.11 -10.38
N ALA A 259 -10.49 -26.27 -9.06
CA ALA A 259 -11.24 -25.35 -8.22
C ALA A 259 -10.67 -23.93 -8.12
N PHE A 260 -9.43 -23.72 -8.54
CA PHE A 260 -8.67 -22.49 -8.32
C PHE A 260 -8.10 -21.92 -9.62
N ASP A 261 -8.70 -22.23 -10.76
CA ASP A 261 -8.47 -21.52 -12.02
C ASP A 261 -9.79 -20.98 -12.59
N GLU A 262 -10.73 -20.68 -11.68
CA GLU A 262 -12.03 -20.12 -12.03
C GLU A 262 -12.08 -18.63 -11.65
N PRO A 263 -12.57 -17.76 -12.55
CA PRO A 263 -12.88 -16.38 -12.21
C PRO A 263 -13.81 -16.30 -11.02
N LEU A 264 -13.59 -15.30 -10.16
CA LEU A 264 -14.31 -15.15 -8.90
C LEU A 264 -15.83 -15.09 -9.11
N HIS A 265 -16.29 -14.46 -10.20
CA HIS A 265 -17.72 -14.40 -10.51
C HIS A 265 -18.35 -15.78 -10.77
N ARG A 266 -17.59 -16.76 -11.27
CA ARG A 266 -18.08 -18.14 -11.47
C ARG A 266 -18.17 -18.89 -10.16
N VAL A 267 -17.28 -18.58 -9.22
CA VAL A 267 -17.29 -19.15 -7.86
C VAL A 267 -18.46 -18.61 -7.06
N LEU A 268 -18.70 -17.30 -7.07
CA LEU A 268 -19.70 -16.63 -6.22
C LEU A 268 -21.13 -16.60 -6.81
N ALA A 269 -21.31 -16.89 -8.10
CA ALA A 269 -22.64 -16.91 -8.72
C ALA A 269 -23.54 -18.08 -8.24
N PRO A 270 -23.08 -19.35 -8.19
CA PRO A 270 -23.91 -20.44 -7.70
C PRO A 270 -24.01 -20.47 -6.18
N CYS A 271 -25.14 -20.92 -5.65
CA CYS A 271 -25.29 -21.15 -4.21
C CYS A 271 -24.26 -22.21 -3.72
N PRO A 272 -23.50 -21.96 -2.64
CA PRO A 272 -22.49 -22.89 -2.14
C PRO A 272 -23.11 -24.14 -1.49
N THR A 273 -24.41 -24.13 -1.22
CA THR A 273 -25.12 -25.31 -0.69
C THR A 273 -25.16 -26.41 -1.75
N ARG A 274 -24.63 -27.58 -1.40
CA ARG A 274 -24.56 -28.74 -2.30
C ARG A 274 -25.91 -29.07 -2.92
N ARG A 275 -25.95 -29.26 -4.25
CA ARG A 275 -27.16 -29.57 -5.06
C ARG A 275 -28.22 -28.47 -5.10
N CYS A 276 -27.98 -27.30 -4.53
CA CYS A 276 -28.89 -26.16 -4.70
C CYS A 276 -28.71 -25.57 -6.11
N PRO A 277 -29.79 -25.43 -6.92
CA PRO A 277 -29.70 -24.81 -8.24
C PRO A 277 -29.72 -23.28 -8.18
N GLY A 278 -29.89 -22.69 -6.98
CA GLY A 278 -29.99 -21.24 -6.80
C GLY A 278 -28.72 -20.52 -7.25
N ARG A 279 -28.89 -19.31 -7.77
CA ARG A 279 -27.80 -18.41 -8.17
C ARG A 279 -28.04 -17.03 -7.60
N PHE A 280 -26.96 -16.32 -7.30
CA PHE A 280 -26.98 -14.94 -6.84
C PHE A 280 -26.89 -13.98 -8.02
N THR A 281 -27.62 -12.89 -7.93
CA THR A 281 -27.52 -11.74 -8.82
C THR A 281 -26.21 -10.98 -8.57
N ARG A 282 -25.80 -10.11 -9.50
CA ARG A 282 -24.60 -9.28 -9.32
C ARG A 282 -24.64 -8.40 -8.07
N SER A 283 -25.81 -7.84 -7.74
CA SER A 283 -26.01 -7.04 -6.53
C SER A 283 -25.86 -7.88 -5.25
N GLU A 284 -26.40 -9.10 -5.22
CA GLU A 284 -26.21 -10.02 -4.09
C GLU A 284 -24.74 -10.44 -3.96
N MET A 285 -24.08 -10.72 -5.09
CA MET A 285 -22.65 -11.00 -5.12
C MET A 285 -21.83 -9.80 -4.61
N GLN A 286 -22.20 -8.57 -4.96
CA GLN A 286 -21.50 -7.37 -4.46
C GLN A 286 -21.60 -7.26 -2.95
N ARG A 287 -22.82 -7.45 -2.40
CA ARG A 287 -23.04 -7.39 -0.95
C ARG A 287 -22.27 -8.45 -0.19
N LEU A 288 -22.34 -9.70 -0.64
CA LEU A 288 -21.62 -10.79 0.03
C LEU A 288 -20.10 -10.67 -0.07
N HIS A 289 -19.61 -10.02 -1.12
CA HIS A 289 -18.19 -9.99 -1.42
C HIS A 289 -17.50 -8.68 -1.01
N LEU A 290 -18.02 -7.51 -1.35
CA LEU A 290 -17.36 -6.25 -0.97
C LEU A 290 -17.79 -5.74 0.41
N PHE A 291 -18.98 -6.11 0.87
CA PHE A 291 -19.55 -5.61 2.13
C PHE A 291 -19.64 -6.69 3.23
N ASP A 292 -19.22 -7.93 2.94
CA ASP A 292 -19.31 -9.07 3.86
C ASP A 292 -20.75 -9.31 4.40
N GLU A 293 -21.77 -8.89 3.64
CA GLU A 293 -23.17 -9.03 4.03
C GLU A 293 -23.76 -10.38 3.59
N PRO A 294 -24.60 -11.03 4.42
CA PRO A 294 -25.21 -12.30 4.04
C PRO A 294 -26.17 -12.16 2.86
N ALA A 295 -26.02 -13.04 1.86
CA ALA A 295 -26.97 -13.20 0.76
C ALA A 295 -27.89 -14.41 1.00
N ILE A 296 -29.20 -14.21 0.95
CA ILE A 296 -30.18 -15.29 1.13
C ILE A 296 -30.50 -15.94 -0.20
N CYS A 297 -30.19 -17.23 -0.35
CA CYS A 297 -30.47 -17.95 -1.58
C CYS A 297 -31.98 -18.10 -1.80
N ALA A 298 -32.48 -17.62 -2.94
CA ALA A 298 -33.90 -17.68 -3.28
C ALA A 298 -34.45 -19.12 -3.34
N ALA A 299 -33.61 -20.11 -3.67
CA ALA A 299 -34.01 -21.51 -3.82
C ALA A 299 -34.03 -22.28 -2.49
N CYS A 300 -32.93 -22.30 -1.74
CA CYS A 300 -32.82 -23.10 -0.51
C CYS A 300 -33.09 -22.30 0.78
N LYS A 301 -33.28 -20.98 0.69
CA LYS A 301 -33.52 -20.05 1.81
C LYS A 301 -32.40 -20.00 2.86
N ARG A 302 -31.22 -20.55 2.57
CA ARG A 302 -30.04 -20.46 3.44
C ARG A 302 -29.27 -19.17 3.18
N SER A 303 -28.61 -18.68 4.23
CA SER A 303 -27.66 -17.59 4.15
C SER A 303 -26.35 -18.08 3.52
N ALA A 304 -25.73 -17.24 2.70
CA ALA A 304 -24.38 -17.42 2.20
C ALA A 304 -23.56 -16.15 2.48
N LEU A 305 -22.41 -16.36 3.10
CA LEU A 305 -21.36 -15.37 3.30
C LEU A 305 -20.17 -15.70 2.40
N TYR A 306 -19.22 -14.77 2.27
CA TYR A 306 -17.97 -15.03 1.55
C TYR A 306 -17.24 -16.27 2.10
N GLU A 307 -17.19 -16.43 3.42
CA GLU A 307 -16.58 -17.59 4.06
C GLU A 307 -17.33 -18.91 3.83
N THR A 308 -18.64 -18.86 3.50
CA THR A 308 -19.41 -20.07 3.16
C THR A 308 -18.84 -20.77 1.92
N TYR A 309 -18.28 -20.01 0.98
CA TYR A 309 -17.60 -20.57 -0.20
C TYR A 309 -16.27 -21.25 0.16
N GLN A 310 -15.58 -20.78 1.21
CA GLN A 310 -14.39 -21.46 1.73
C GLN A 310 -14.79 -22.80 2.39
N ILE A 311 -15.88 -22.85 3.15
CA ILE A 311 -16.40 -24.11 3.72
C ILE A 311 -16.79 -25.07 2.59
N ALA A 312 -17.49 -24.59 1.55
CA ALA A 312 -17.85 -25.40 0.40
C ALA A 312 -16.60 -25.96 -0.32
N THR A 313 -15.55 -25.15 -0.41
CA THR A 313 -14.25 -25.56 -0.95
C THR A 313 -13.61 -26.64 -0.09
N LEU A 314 -13.57 -26.49 1.25
CA LEU A 314 -13.10 -27.54 2.15
C LEU A 314 -13.83 -28.87 1.90
N VAL A 315 -15.16 -28.85 1.80
CA VAL A 315 -15.96 -30.06 1.58
C VAL A 315 -15.71 -30.70 0.22
N ARG A 316 -15.49 -29.88 -0.82
CA ARG A 316 -15.20 -30.36 -2.18
C ARG A 316 -13.83 -31.02 -2.26
N GLU A 317 -12.81 -30.36 -1.73
CA GLU A 317 -11.41 -30.75 -1.88
C GLU A 317 -10.96 -31.77 -0.84
N HIS A 318 -11.60 -31.75 0.33
CA HIS A 318 -11.41 -32.71 1.41
C HIS A 318 -12.73 -33.43 1.68
N PRO A 319 -13.23 -34.30 0.78
CA PRO A 319 -14.48 -35.04 0.99
C PRO A 319 -14.39 -36.03 2.18
N SER A 320 -13.17 -36.41 2.53
CA SER A 320 -12.83 -37.17 3.74
C SER A 320 -11.50 -36.68 4.32
N ILE A 321 -11.37 -36.69 5.64
CA ILE A 321 -10.14 -36.39 6.36
C ILE A 321 -9.49 -37.70 6.84
N ARG A 322 -8.16 -37.78 6.70
CA ARG A 322 -7.35 -38.91 7.16
C ARG A 322 -7.14 -38.81 8.66
N TYR A 323 -7.14 -39.93 9.36
CA TYR A 323 -6.78 -40.00 10.77
C TYR A 323 -6.12 -41.33 11.08
N GLN A 324 -5.33 -41.38 12.17
CA GLN A 324 -4.69 -42.63 12.58
C GLN A 324 -5.69 -43.49 13.35
N SER A 325 -5.82 -44.77 13.00
CA SER A 325 -6.76 -45.72 13.62
C SER A 325 -6.04 -46.89 14.30
N VAL A 326 -6.74 -47.59 15.20
CA VAL A 326 -6.20 -48.79 15.86
C VAL A 326 -5.94 -49.89 14.83
N ARG A 327 -4.86 -50.65 15.01
CA ARG A 327 -4.50 -51.80 14.18
C ARG A 327 -5.61 -52.86 14.18
N ASN A 328 -6.28 -53.02 13.05
CA ASN A 328 -7.06 -54.25 12.78
C ASN A 328 -6.09 -55.38 12.35
N ALA A 329 -6.54 -56.63 12.33
CA ALA A 329 -5.71 -57.82 12.06
C ALA A 329 -4.96 -57.78 10.71
N ASP A 330 -5.46 -56.97 9.78
CA ASP A 330 -5.03 -56.65 8.42
C ASP A 330 -3.97 -55.54 8.32
N GLY A 331 -3.58 -54.91 9.44
CA GLY A 331 -2.35 -54.11 9.53
C GLY A 331 -2.45 -52.64 9.08
N THR A 332 -3.63 -52.08 8.84
CA THR A 332 -3.77 -50.68 8.40
C THR A 332 -3.82 -49.69 9.58
N TYR A 333 -3.10 -48.56 9.43
CA TYR A 333 -2.90 -47.51 10.46
C TYR A 333 -3.63 -46.19 10.13
N ILE A 334 -4.16 -46.03 8.92
CA ILE A 334 -4.77 -44.79 8.43
C ILE A 334 -6.20 -45.09 7.99
N SER A 335 -7.16 -44.43 8.63
CA SER A 335 -8.58 -44.48 8.28
C SER A 335 -9.04 -43.15 7.67
N LEU A 336 -10.19 -43.18 6.97
CA LEU A 336 -10.81 -42.02 6.35
C LEU A 336 -12.16 -41.75 6.98
N MET A 337 -12.39 -40.51 7.39
CA MET A 337 -13.66 -40.07 7.93
C MET A 337 -14.29 -39.04 6.98
N PRO A 338 -15.55 -39.22 6.55
CA PRO A 338 -16.22 -38.25 5.69
C PRO A 338 -16.33 -36.88 6.38
N THR A 339 -15.98 -35.84 5.64
CA THR A 339 -16.15 -34.45 6.08
C THR A 339 -17.63 -34.10 6.16
N GLN A 340 -18.04 -33.26 7.11
CA GLN A 340 -19.42 -32.81 7.22
C GLN A 340 -19.84 -32.07 5.95
N ARG A 341 -20.84 -32.60 5.26
CA ARG A 341 -21.28 -32.08 3.95
C ARG A 341 -22.33 -30.99 4.05
N GLU A 342 -22.95 -30.86 5.23
CA GLU A 342 -24.00 -29.88 5.48
C GLU A 342 -23.37 -28.54 5.81
N MET A 343 -23.79 -27.50 5.08
CA MET A 343 -23.38 -26.12 5.36
C MET A 343 -24.16 -25.62 6.58
N PRO A 344 -23.53 -24.83 7.47
CA PRO A 344 -24.23 -24.22 8.59
C PRO A 344 -25.29 -23.22 8.06
N VAL A 345 -26.34 -22.99 8.85
CA VAL A 345 -27.48 -22.16 8.41
C VAL A 345 -27.09 -20.69 8.25
N ASP A 346 -26.19 -20.21 9.11
CA ASP A 346 -25.64 -18.85 9.11
C ASP A 346 -24.47 -18.67 8.11
N GLY A 347 -23.90 -19.77 7.62
CA GLY A 347 -22.78 -19.75 6.69
C GLY A 347 -21.40 -19.55 7.32
N LEU A 348 -21.29 -19.54 8.66
CA LEU A 348 -20.08 -19.20 9.40
C LEU A 348 -19.16 -20.41 9.65
N TRP A 349 -17.85 -20.21 9.58
CA TRP A 349 -16.90 -21.25 9.97
C TRP A 349 -17.03 -21.68 11.44
N SER A 350 -17.29 -20.73 12.34
CA SER A 350 -17.40 -21.00 13.78
C SER A 350 -18.50 -22.02 14.06
N THR A 351 -19.66 -21.85 13.42
CA THR A 351 -20.81 -22.76 13.51
C THR A 351 -20.49 -24.11 12.87
N TYR A 352 -19.89 -24.12 11.68
CA TYR A 352 -19.50 -25.37 11.02
C TYR A 352 -18.51 -26.21 11.85
N LEU A 353 -17.47 -25.59 12.41
CA LEU A 353 -16.48 -26.28 13.24
C LEU A 353 -17.09 -26.74 14.57
N HIS A 354 -17.98 -25.94 15.16
CA HIS A 354 -18.70 -26.33 16.37
C HIS A 354 -19.58 -27.58 16.16
N GLU A 355 -20.37 -27.61 15.09
CA GLU A 355 -21.20 -28.77 14.73
C GLU A 355 -20.36 -30.01 14.45
N LEU A 356 -19.23 -29.86 13.76
CA LEU A 356 -18.31 -30.95 13.49
C LEU A 356 -17.67 -31.50 14.78
N HIS A 357 -17.25 -30.63 15.70
CA HIS A 357 -16.74 -31.04 17.01
C HIS A 357 -17.82 -31.78 17.82
N ALA A 358 -19.06 -31.30 17.81
CA ALA A 358 -20.19 -31.95 18.47
C ALA A 358 -20.46 -33.35 17.87
N SER A 359 -20.37 -33.49 16.54
CA SER A 359 -20.48 -34.78 15.83
C SER A 359 -19.38 -35.77 16.25
N LEU A 360 -18.12 -35.33 16.35
CA LEU A 360 -17.02 -36.17 16.82
C LEU A 360 -17.20 -36.58 18.28
N HIS A 361 -17.61 -35.64 19.14
CA HIS A 361 -17.90 -35.91 20.54
C HIS A 361 -19.02 -36.95 20.68
N ALA A 362 -20.08 -36.84 19.87
CA ALA A 362 -21.17 -37.82 19.82
C ALA A 362 -20.71 -39.20 19.32
N ARG A 363 -19.79 -39.29 18.37
CA ARG A 363 -19.21 -40.58 17.92
C ARG A 363 -18.30 -41.24 18.96
N ARG A 364 -17.61 -40.43 19.77
CA ARG A 364 -16.76 -40.92 20.86
C ARG A 364 -17.57 -41.41 22.06
N HIS A 365 -18.55 -40.62 22.50
CA HIS A 365 -19.28 -40.88 23.75
C HIS A 365 -20.67 -41.51 23.54
N GLY A 366 -21.16 -41.53 22.30
CA GLY A 366 -22.48 -42.03 21.97
C GLY A 366 -22.61 -43.56 22.01
N ARG A 367 -23.80 -44.02 21.66
CA ARG A 367 -24.13 -45.45 21.55
C ARG A 367 -23.82 -46.03 20.17
N ALA A 368 -23.51 -45.18 19.18
CA ALA A 368 -23.12 -45.59 17.84
C ALA A 368 -21.79 -46.36 17.87
N LYS A 369 -21.71 -47.46 17.12
CA LYS A 369 -20.51 -48.27 16.94
C LYS A 369 -20.01 -48.17 15.48
N PRO A 370 -18.68 -48.22 15.24
CA PRO A 370 -17.60 -48.27 16.22
C PRO A 370 -17.38 -46.91 16.91
N ARG A 371 -17.00 -46.94 18.19
CA ARG A 371 -16.63 -45.74 18.95
C ARG A 371 -15.22 -45.32 18.59
N LEU A 372 -15.02 -44.03 18.37
CA LEU A 372 -13.69 -43.46 18.18
C LEU A 372 -12.94 -43.37 19.51
N GLN A 373 -11.67 -43.77 19.51
CA GLN A 373 -10.73 -43.55 20.61
C GLN A 373 -10.25 -42.10 20.65
N MET A 374 -9.72 -41.67 21.79
CA MET A 374 -9.24 -40.28 21.96
C MET A 374 -8.16 -39.92 20.92
N PHE A 375 -7.18 -40.79 20.71
CA PHE A 375 -6.09 -40.52 19.76
C PHE A 375 -6.59 -40.45 18.30
N GLU A 376 -7.64 -41.20 17.94
CA GLU A 376 -8.27 -41.15 16.61
C GLU A 376 -8.93 -39.78 16.40
N VAL A 377 -9.63 -39.26 17.42
CA VAL A 377 -10.20 -37.92 17.41
C VAL A 377 -9.09 -36.86 17.32
N SER A 378 -8.03 -36.96 18.12
CA SER A 378 -6.92 -36.00 18.11
C SER A 378 -6.22 -35.94 16.75
N THR A 379 -5.94 -37.08 16.14
CA THR A 379 -5.27 -37.12 14.82
C THR A 379 -6.19 -36.64 13.69
N TYR A 380 -7.49 -36.94 13.75
CA TYR A 380 -8.48 -36.34 12.85
C TYR A 380 -8.51 -34.82 12.98
N MET A 381 -8.53 -34.30 14.21
CA MET A 381 -8.60 -32.87 14.49
C MET A 381 -7.39 -32.12 13.94
N VAL A 382 -6.18 -32.66 14.12
CA VAL A 382 -4.96 -32.07 13.55
C VAL A 382 -5.02 -31.99 12.03
N GLU A 383 -5.43 -33.06 11.35
CA GLU A 383 -5.53 -33.07 9.88
C GLU A 383 -6.67 -32.17 9.36
N LEU A 384 -7.78 -32.07 10.09
CA LEU A 384 -8.86 -31.13 9.80
C LEU A 384 -8.39 -29.68 9.96
N GLU A 385 -7.77 -29.34 11.09
CA GLU A 385 -7.27 -27.99 11.37
C GLU A 385 -6.25 -27.57 10.31
N ARG A 386 -5.39 -28.50 9.88
CA ARG A 386 -4.46 -28.30 8.77
C ARG A 386 -5.18 -28.01 7.46
N ALA A 387 -6.22 -28.78 7.11
CA ALA A 387 -7.02 -28.54 5.91
C ALA A 387 -7.75 -27.18 5.98
N VAL A 388 -8.34 -26.85 7.13
CA VAL A 388 -9.02 -25.56 7.38
C VAL A 388 -8.04 -24.39 7.27
N ALA A 389 -6.84 -24.52 7.87
CA ALA A 389 -5.80 -23.49 7.81
C ALA A 389 -5.35 -23.24 6.37
N MET A 390 -5.16 -24.30 5.58
CA MET A 390 -4.82 -24.19 4.15
C MET A 390 -5.92 -23.45 3.37
N ILE A 391 -7.18 -23.84 3.55
CA ILE A 391 -8.31 -23.19 2.87
C ILE A 391 -8.43 -21.71 3.26
N ARG A 392 -8.28 -21.38 4.55
CA ARG A 392 -8.39 -19.99 5.03
C ARG A 392 -7.20 -19.11 4.67
N ALA A 393 -6.04 -19.70 4.38
CA ALA A 393 -4.87 -18.95 3.92
C ALA A 393 -5.06 -18.42 2.49
N HIS A 394 -6.07 -18.91 1.77
CA HIS A 394 -6.36 -18.55 0.39
C HIS A 394 -7.78 -17.98 0.26
N ASP A 395 -7.88 -16.92 -0.53
CA ASP A 395 -9.17 -16.34 -0.87
C ASP A 395 -9.88 -17.19 -1.93
N ASN A 396 -11.18 -16.93 -2.13
CA ASN A 396 -11.95 -17.61 -3.16
C ASN A 396 -11.47 -17.19 -4.57
N GLY A 397 -11.62 -18.08 -5.55
CA GLY A 397 -11.28 -17.80 -6.95
C GLY A 397 -9.91 -18.34 -7.36
N ALA A 398 -9.30 -17.69 -8.36
CA ALA A 398 -8.15 -18.25 -9.05
C ALA A 398 -6.79 -18.00 -8.38
N PHE A 399 -6.70 -17.11 -7.39
CA PHE A 399 -5.43 -16.65 -6.83
C PHE A 399 -5.38 -16.81 -5.30
N PRO A 400 -4.18 -16.83 -4.68
CA PRO A 400 -4.03 -16.86 -3.22
C PRO A 400 -4.60 -15.64 -2.48
N ILE A 401 -5.00 -14.61 -3.22
CA ILE A 401 -5.67 -13.41 -2.74
C ILE A 401 -6.91 -13.11 -3.55
N ASP A 402 -7.86 -12.40 -2.94
CA ASP A 402 -9.01 -11.84 -3.61
C ASP A 402 -8.57 -10.64 -4.45
N LEU A 403 -8.38 -10.89 -5.76
CA LEU A 403 -7.86 -9.88 -6.65
C LEU A 403 -8.86 -8.74 -6.90
N VAL A 404 -10.16 -9.01 -6.79
CA VAL A 404 -11.20 -7.99 -6.97
C VAL A 404 -11.23 -7.05 -5.77
N ARG A 405 -11.20 -7.57 -4.53
CA ARG A 405 -11.02 -6.73 -3.33
C ARG A 405 -9.68 -6.00 -3.34
N ALA A 406 -8.62 -6.63 -3.85
CA ALA A 406 -7.33 -5.96 -3.99
C ALA A 406 -7.41 -4.77 -4.97
N MET A 407 -7.99 -4.97 -6.15
CA MET A 407 -8.21 -3.89 -7.14
C MET A 407 -9.12 -2.80 -6.57
N HIS A 408 -10.24 -3.16 -5.93
CA HIS A 408 -11.15 -2.20 -5.30
C HIS A 408 -10.46 -1.31 -4.26
N ARG A 409 -9.62 -1.90 -3.39
CA ARG A 409 -8.83 -1.12 -2.41
C ARG A 409 -7.80 -0.22 -3.11
N ASP A 410 -7.21 -0.72 -4.19
CA ASP A 410 -6.21 -0.01 -4.97
C ASP A 410 -6.77 1.24 -5.66
N LEU A 411 -8.05 1.26 -6.01
CA LEU A 411 -8.71 2.42 -6.60
C LEU A 411 -8.62 3.69 -5.74
N ARG A 412 -8.48 3.57 -4.41
CA ARG A 412 -8.22 4.73 -3.53
C ARG A 412 -6.87 5.40 -3.82
N PHE A 413 -5.88 4.62 -4.25
CA PHE A 413 -4.59 5.12 -4.68
C PHE A 413 -4.70 5.71 -6.10
N VAL A 414 -5.41 5.02 -7.01
CA VAL A 414 -5.70 5.52 -8.36
C VAL A 414 -6.38 6.89 -8.32
N ALA A 415 -7.40 7.06 -7.48
CA ALA A 415 -8.12 8.33 -7.33
C ALA A 415 -7.21 9.50 -6.88
N LYS A 416 -6.15 9.23 -6.11
CA LYS A 416 -5.19 10.25 -5.66
C LYS A 416 -4.15 10.60 -6.73
N ILE A 417 -3.72 9.62 -7.52
CA ILE A 417 -2.64 9.79 -8.51
C ILE A 417 -3.19 10.22 -9.88
N GLY A 418 -4.31 9.65 -10.30
CA GLY A 418 -4.93 9.81 -11.62
C GLY A 418 -5.09 11.26 -12.08
N PRO A 419 -5.70 12.15 -11.26
CA PRO A 419 -5.86 13.57 -11.60
C PRO A 419 -4.53 14.31 -11.79
N MET A 420 -3.45 13.79 -11.21
CA MET A 420 -2.16 14.46 -11.07
C MET A 420 -1.04 13.82 -11.90
N THR A 421 -1.37 12.93 -12.83
CA THR A 421 -0.40 12.16 -13.61
C THR A 421 0.64 13.02 -14.33
N ARG A 422 0.29 14.24 -14.78
CA ARG A 422 1.24 15.19 -15.38
C ARG A 422 2.35 15.60 -14.41
N TYR A 423 2.02 15.90 -13.16
CA TYR A 423 3.01 16.23 -12.12
C TYR A 423 3.87 15.02 -11.77
N TRP A 424 3.22 13.88 -11.52
CA TRP A 424 3.92 12.63 -11.19
C TRP A 424 4.79 12.11 -12.34
N SER A 425 4.56 12.56 -13.57
CA SER A 425 5.40 12.25 -14.73
C SER A 425 6.55 13.24 -14.95
N HIS A 426 6.67 14.32 -14.17
CA HIS A 426 7.75 15.26 -14.37
C HIS A 426 9.11 14.63 -13.99
N PRO A 427 10.14 14.62 -14.85
CA PRO A 427 11.39 13.87 -14.59
C PRO A 427 12.09 14.23 -13.28
N ILE A 428 12.10 15.51 -12.91
CA ILE A 428 12.70 15.98 -11.64
C ILE A 428 11.90 15.45 -10.43
N VAL A 429 10.57 15.41 -10.53
CA VAL A 429 9.69 14.89 -9.47
C VAL A 429 9.92 13.40 -9.29
N VAL A 430 10.00 12.66 -10.39
CA VAL A 430 10.30 11.22 -10.36
C VAL A 430 11.68 10.94 -9.76
N ALA A 431 12.71 11.70 -10.17
CA ALA A 431 14.06 11.54 -9.61
C ALA A 431 14.10 11.80 -8.10
N ALA A 432 13.42 12.85 -7.63
CA ALA A 432 13.27 13.14 -6.20
C ALA A 432 12.54 12.02 -5.45
N ALA A 433 11.46 11.48 -6.04
CA ALA A 433 10.68 10.39 -5.46
C ALA A 433 11.46 9.07 -5.40
N ILE A 434 12.24 8.73 -6.43
CA ILE A 434 13.16 7.57 -6.42
C ILE A 434 14.12 7.67 -5.24
N ARG A 435 14.72 8.85 -5.05
CA ARG A 435 15.65 9.09 -3.95
C ARG A 435 14.99 8.89 -2.59
N ARG A 436 13.80 9.46 -2.41
CA ARG A 436 13.04 9.31 -1.16
C ARG A 436 12.61 7.87 -0.89
N TYR A 437 12.25 7.15 -1.95
CA TYR A 437 11.94 5.71 -1.87
C TYR A 437 13.16 4.89 -1.42
N GLU A 438 14.35 5.12 -1.98
CA GLU A 438 15.57 4.43 -1.56
C GLU A 438 15.92 4.70 -0.09
N GLN A 439 15.79 5.95 0.35
CA GLN A 439 15.93 6.35 1.76
C GLN A 439 14.92 5.62 2.65
N PHE A 440 13.64 5.59 2.26
CA PHE A 440 12.59 4.91 3.00
C PHE A 440 12.83 3.40 3.13
N MET A 441 13.26 2.76 2.05
CA MET A 441 13.58 1.33 2.03
C MET A 441 14.79 1.02 2.92
N HIS A 442 15.80 1.90 2.94
CA HIS A 442 16.92 1.78 3.87
C HIS A 442 16.47 1.87 5.33
N LEU A 443 15.58 2.81 5.69
CA LEU A 443 15.02 2.89 7.05
C LEU A 443 14.22 1.65 7.43
N SER A 444 13.52 1.05 6.47
CA SER A 444 12.72 -0.17 6.68
C SER A 444 13.55 -1.39 7.07
N LYS A 445 14.88 -1.34 6.94
CA LYS A 445 15.81 -2.35 7.47
C LYS A 445 15.77 -2.44 9.00
N THR A 446 15.73 -1.29 9.69
CA THR A 446 15.84 -1.20 11.15
C THR A 446 14.53 -0.82 11.83
N HIS A 447 13.59 -0.26 11.09
CA HIS A 447 12.31 0.18 11.60
C HIS A 447 11.16 -0.64 11.00
N LYS A 448 10.25 -1.08 11.86
CA LYS A 448 8.98 -1.71 11.47
C LYS A 448 7.86 -0.66 11.51
N HIS A 449 6.85 -0.85 10.66
CA HIS A 449 5.65 -0.01 10.58
C HIS A 449 5.97 1.46 10.26
N LEU A 450 6.66 1.68 9.14
CA LEU A 450 6.86 3.02 8.59
C LEU A 450 5.72 3.36 7.62
N VAL A 451 5.33 4.62 7.55
CA VAL A 451 4.22 5.11 6.71
C VAL A 451 4.80 5.81 5.48
N PRO A 452 4.67 5.27 4.26
CA PRO A 452 5.15 5.92 3.04
C PRO A 452 4.29 7.14 2.70
N THR A 453 4.91 8.23 2.27
CA THR A 453 4.23 9.35 1.60
C THR A 453 3.77 8.94 0.19
N LEU A 454 2.96 9.76 -0.48
CA LEU A 454 2.32 9.38 -1.76
C LEU A 454 3.34 9.07 -2.87
N ASP A 455 4.41 9.86 -2.96
CA ASP A 455 5.54 9.66 -3.87
C ASP A 455 6.28 8.34 -3.58
N ILE A 456 6.58 8.04 -2.30
CA ILE A 456 7.22 6.79 -1.89
C ILE A 456 6.32 5.59 -2.21
N ALA A 457 5.01 5.72 -1.95
CA ALA A 457 4.03 4.69 -2.26
C ALA A 457 3.95 4.42 -3.77
N LEU A 458 3.94 5.45 -4.60
CA LEU A 458 4.00 5.33 -6.06
C LEU A 458 5.24 4.55 -6.50
N LEU A 459 6.42 4.94 -6.05
CA LEU A 459 7.67 4.28 -6.45
C LEU A 459 7.76 2.85 -5.94
N TRP A 460 7.24 2.57 -4.75
CA TRP A 460 7.16 1.21 -4.23
C TRP A 460 6.28 0.33 -5.13
N ARG A 461 5.12 0.86 -5.56
CA ARG A 461 4.20 0.15 -6.46
C ARG A 461 4.81 -0.14 -7.82
N VAL A 462 5.50 0.85 -8.40
CA VAL A 462 6.27 0.70 -9.64
C VAL A 462 7.35 -0.36 -9.49
N HIS A 463 8.09 -0.37 -8.37
CA HIS A 463 9.13 -1.37 -8.18
C HIS A 463 8.54 -2.78 -8.06
N MET A 464 7.41 -2.95 -7.37
CA MET A 464 6.76 -4.26 -7.21
C MET A 464 6.27 -4.87 -8.52
N THR A 465 5.98 -4.07 -9.55
CA THR A 465 5.69 -4.61 -10.90
C THR A 465 6.90 -5.29 -11.55
N GLN A 466 8.10 -4.99 -11.06
CA GLN A 466 9.36 -5.65 -11.42
C GLN A 466 9.70 -6.73 -10.39
N HIS A 467 8.80 -7.71 -10.22
CA HIS A 467 8.80 -8.67 -9.11
C HIS A 467 10.18 -9.23 -8.74
N VAL A 468 10.93 -9.76 -9.71
CA VAL A 468 12.28 -10.33 -9.50
C VAL A 468 13.26 -9.27 -8.97
N ALA A 469 13.28 -8.08 -9.58
CA ALA A 469 14.14 -6.97 -9.17
C ALA A 469 13.78 -6.48 -7.77
N TYR A 470 12.48 -6.33 -7.48
CA TYR A 470 11.97 -5.92 -6.18
C TYR A 470 12.34 -6.89 -5.06
N CYS A 471 12.17 -8.20 -5.28
CA CYS A 471 12.53 -9.23 -4.31
C CYS A 471 14.04 -9.24 -4.07
N ALA A 472 14.87 -9.12 -5.13
CA ALA A 472 16.31 -9.03 -5.00
C ALA A 472 16.76 -7.79 -4.22
N TYR A 473 16.17 -6.62 -4.51
CA TYR A 473 16.45 -5.36 -3.83
C TYR A 473 16.04 -5.40 -2.35
N SER A 474 14.84 -5.91 -2.05
CA SER A 474 14.33 -6.05 -0.68
C SER A 474 15.25 -6.94 0.16
N ARG A 475 15.65 -8.10 -0.36
CA ARG A 475 16.57 -9.02 0.32
C ARG A 475 17.96 -8.41 0.54
N ALA A 476 18.45 -7.66 -0.45
CA ALA A 476 19.70 -6.96 -0.32
C ALA A 476 19.72 -5.95 0.85
N ILE A 477 18.58 -5.30 1.12
CA ILE A 477 18.47 -4.29 2.17
C ILE A 477 18.09 -4.91 3.52
N ALA A 478 17.09 -5.78 3.53
CA ALA A 478 16.41 -6.25 4.75
C ALA A 478 16.50 -7.77 4.98
N LYS A 479 17.24 -8.52 4.14
CA LYS A 479 17.37 -10.00 4.16
C LYS A 479 16.07 -10.78 3.92
N LYS A 480 14.98 -10.08 3.59
CA LYS A 480 13.67 -10.63 3.26
C LYS A 480 12.96 -9.71 2.27
N VAL A 481 11.91 -10.21 1.63
CA VAL A 481 10.98 -9.42 0.84
C VAL A 481 10.22 -8.49 1.79
N LEU A 482 10.31 -7.18 1.52
CA LEU A 482 9.57 -6.17 2.27
C LEU A 482 8.12 -6.16 1.78
N LEU A 483 7.18 -5.91 2.69
CA LEU A 483 5.76 -5.85 2.36
C LEU A 483 5.22 -4.49 2.78
N PRO A 484 4.52 -3.79 1.89
CA PRO A 484 3.82 -2.57 2.26
C PRO A 484 2.63 -2.91 3.17
N GLN A 485 2.30 -2.01 4.09
CA GLN A 485 1.20 -2.19 5.04
C GLN A 485 0.09 -1.15 4.78
N TRP A 486 -0.43 -1.11 3.56
CA TRP A 486 -1.32 -0.04 3.06
C TRP A 486 -2.49 0.33 3.98
N ASN A 487 -3.00 -0.61 4.78
CA ASN A 487 -4.21 -0.44 5.59
C ASN A 487 -3.96 -0.35 7.11
N SER A 488 -2.70 -0.30 7.57
CA SER A 488 -2.38 -0.32 9.01
C SER A 488 -1.61 0.92 9.47
N TYR A 489 -1.73 2.02 8.74
CA TYR A 489 -1.04 3.27 9.09
C TYR A 489 -1.93 4.11 10.00
N ASP A 490 -1.40 4.44 11.17
CA ASP A 490 -1.98 5.40 12.09
C ASP A 490 -1.06 6.61 12.25
N ASP A 491 -1.59 7.67 12.88
CA ASP A 491 -0.86 8.91 13.12
C ASP A 491 0.41 8.68 13.96
N ALA A 492 0.40 7.68 14.85
CA ALA A 492 1.54 7.34 15.68
C ALA A 492 2.70 6.74 14.85
N ALA A 493 2.41 5.82 13.93
CA ALA A 493 3.36 5.25 12.99
C ALA A 493 3.90 6.32 12.02
N TYR A 494 3.05 7.26 11.60
CA TYR A 494 3.47 8.37 10.77
C TYR A 494 4.47 9.28 11.51
N VAL A 495 4.16 9.72 12.74
CA VAL A 495 5.09 10.53 13.55
C VAL A 495 6.40 9.80 13.80
N LYS A 496 6.35 8.48 14.07
CA LYS A 496 7.55 7.64 14.21
C LYS A 496 8.40 7.64 12.93
N THR A 497 7.76 7.63 11.77
CA THR A 497 8.43 7.72 10.46
C THR A 497 9.14 9.06 10.32
N CYS A 498 8.48 10.17 10.64
CA CYS A 498 9.08 11.51 10.60
C CYS A 498 10.32 11.63 11.50
N VAL A 499 10.25 11.08 12.72
CA VAL A 499 11.38 11.06 13.66
C VAL A 499 12.54 10.21 13.12
N ALA A 500 12.26 9.00 12.63
CA ALA A 500 13.29 8.12 12.08
C ALA A 500 13.97 8.76 10.85
N TRP A 501 13.19 9.38 9.97
CA TRP A 501 13.67 10.11 8.81
C TRP A 501 14.55 11.29 9.18
N THR A 502 14.07 12.14 10.10
CA THR A 502 14.82 13.32 10.57
C THR A 502 16.15 12.91 11.19
N LYS A 503 16.16 11.84 11.99
CA LYS A 503 17.38 11.32 12.62
C LYS A 503 18.39 10.81 11.59
N ALA A 504 17.93 10.11 10.55
CA ALA A 504 18.80 9.49 9.57
C ALA A 504 19.33 10.49 8.52
N TYR A 505 18.47 11.38 8.04
CA TYR A 505 18.77 12.23 6.89
C TYR A 505 18.91 13.71 7.22
N ARG A 506 18.50 14.15 8.42
CA ARG A 506 18.47 15.56 8.83
C ARG A 506 17.59 16.43 7.93
N GLU A 507 16.53 15.84 7.42
CA GLU A 507 15.58 16.49 6.53
C GLU A 507 14.17 16.31 7.08
N PRO A 508 13.22 17.22 6.79
CA PRO A 508 11.81 16.95 7.04
C PRO A 508 11.34 15.78 6.18
N TYR A 509 10.50 14.92 6.76
CA TYR A 509 9.89 13.83 6.00
C TYR A 509 8.83 14.37 5.03
N SER A 510 7.99 15.28 5.51
CA SER A 510 7.00 15.99 4.71
C SER A 510 6.40 17.17 5.49
N SER A 511 5.31 17.76 4.97
CA SER A 511 4.57 18.86 5.58
C SER A 511 3.30 18.45 6.32
N TYR A 512 2.91 17.18 6.27
CA TYR A 512 1.67 16.75 6.91
C TYR A 512 1.80 16.68 8.43
N VAL A 513 0.84 17.29 9.12
CA VAL A 513 0.68 17.26 10.56
C VAL A 513 -0.63 16.53 10.88
N PRO A 514 -0.59 15.39 11.59
CA PRO A 514 -1.79 14.63 11.89
C PRO A 514 -2.81 15.39 12.74
N THR A 515 -4.08 15.06 12.58
CA THR A 515 -5.20 15.67 13.32
C THR A 515 -5.00 15.48 14.83
N GLY A 516 -5.16 16.55 15.62
CA GLY A 516 -4.93 16.51 17.07
C GLY A 516 -3.46 16.55 17.49
N THR A 517 -2.52 16.67 16.54
CA THR A 517 -1.11 16.96 16.78
C THR A 517 -0.78 18.41 16.39
N SER A 518 0.35 18.94 16.87
CA SER A 518 0.87 20.24 16.44
C SER A 518 2.32 20.11 15.96
N VAL A 519 2.78 21.09 15.18
CA VAL A 519 4.19 21.18 14.73
C VAL A 519 5.14 21.15 15.94
N ALA A 520 4.84 21.93 16.98
CA ALA A 520 5.62 21.93 18.23
C ALA A 520 5.67 20.54 18.91
N ALA A 521 4.58 19.79 18.89
CA ALA A 521 4.54 18.44 19.45
C ALA A 521 5.38 17.44 18.64
N MET A 522 5.40 17.56 17.30
CA MET A 522 6.27 16.77 16.43
C MET A 522 7.75 17.11 16.63
N MET A 523 8.09 18.40 16.70
CA MET A 523 9.45 18.87 16.98
C MET A 523 9.95 18.41 18.35
N LYS A 524 9.09 18.43 19.38
CA LYS A 524 9.41 17.89 20.71
C LYS A 524 9.76 16.40 20.68
N LYS A 525 9.19 15.64 19.74
CA LYS A 525 9.52 14.22 19.51
C LYS A 525 10.77 14.02 18.64
N GLY A 526 11.38 15.10 18.13
CA GLY A 526 12.58 15.07 17.29
C GLY A 526 12.30 14.97 15.80
N ALA A 527 11.06 15.20 15.35
CA ALA A 527 10.74 15.29 13.93
C ALA A 527 10.96 16.72 13.40
N SER A 528 11.60 16.84 12.23
CA SER A 528 11.56 18.06 11.44
C SER A 528 10.28 18.08 10.61
N VAL A 529 9.60 19.22 10.61
CA VAL A 529 8.36 19.44 9.84
C VAL A 529 8.60 20.60 8.89
N ALA A 530 8.27 20.39 7.62
CA ALA A 530 8.37 21.41 6.59
C ALA A 530 7.19 22.38 6.68
N VAL A 531 7.45 23.66 6.98
CA VAL A 531 6.44 24.72 7.14
C VAL A 531 6.72 25.92 6.23
N GLY A 532 5.69 26.76 6.02
CA GLY A 532 5.79 27.96 5.18
C GLY A 532 6.28 27.68 3.77
N ALA A 533 7.30 28.42 3.34
CA ALA A 533 7.96 28.28 2.04
C ALA A 533 8.70 26.95 1.88
N SER A 534 9.00 26.23 2.96
CA SER A 534 9.62 24.90 2.90
C SER A 534 8.63 23.76 2.67
N ARG A 535 7.33 24.04 2.52
CA ARG A 535 6.31 22.99 2.45
C ARG A 535 6.53 22.03 1.29
N PHE A 536 6.31 20.75 1.55
CA PHE A 536 6.32 19.67 0.58
C PHE A 536 4.95 19.60 -0.08
N VAL A 537 4.69 20.58 -0.94
CA VAL A 537 3.47 20.62 -1.74
C VAL A 537 3.40 19.31 -2.54
N GLY A 538 2.23 18.67 -2.60
CA GLY A 538 1.99 17.46 -3.40
C GLY A 538 2.58 16.14 -2.92
N VAL A 539 3.22 16.10 -1.75
CA VAL A 539 3.68 14.83 -1.14
C VAL A 539 2.60 14.20 -0.25
N ASP A 540 1.92 15.02 0.56
CA ASP A 540 0.83 14.58 1.46
C ASP A 540 -0.44 15.45 1.39
N GLU A 541 -0.42 16.48 0.56
CA GLU A 541 -1.54 17.41 0.38
C GLU A 541 -2.52 16.87 -0.67
N ARG A 542 -3.84 17.06 -0.47
CA ARG A 542 -4.81 16.90 -1.56
C ARG A 542 -4.62 18.09 -2.51
N LEU A 543 -4.00 17.85 -3.66
CA LEU A 543 -3.91 18.85 -4.72
C LEU A 543 -5.06 18.66 -5.70
N ARG A 544 -5.66 19.77 -6.14
CA ARG A 544 -6.67 19.75 -7.20
C ARG A 544 -5.98 19.73 -8.55
N ALA A 545 -6.63 19.15 -9.56
CA ALA A 545 -6.08 19.11 -10.91
C ALA A 545 -5.79 20.51 -11.48
N CYS A 546 -6.57 21.53 -11.08
CA CYS A 546 -6.35 22.93 -11.45
C CYS A 546 -5.06 23.54 -10.88
N ASP A 547 -4.57 23.04 -9.73
CA ASP A 547 -3.40 23.59 -9.03
C ASP A 547 -2.08 23.24 -9.73
N VAL A 548 -2.13 22.33 -10.71
CA VAL A 548 -0.97 21.69 -11.34
C VAL A 548 -0.77 22.13 -12.80
N ILE A 549 -1.72 22.90 -13.36
CA ILE A 549 -1.67 23.37 -14.75
C ILE A 549 -0.77 24.61 -14.83
N SER A 550 0.31 24.53 -15.62
CA SER A 550 1.15 25.71 -15.92
C SER A 550 0.34 26.80 -16.66
N PRO A 551 0.49 28.08 -16.28
CA PRO A 551 -0.23 29.20 -16.90
C PRO A 551 0.07 29.39 -18.40
N GLU A 552 1.14 28.78 -18.94
CA GLU A 552 1.55 28.95 -20.34
C GLU A 552 0.68 28.18 -21.36
N ASN A 553 -0.24 27.30 -20.92
CA ASN A 553 -1.09 26.50 -21.82
C ASN A 553 -2.57 26.92 -21.87
N ASP A 554 -2.93 28.05 -21.26
CA ASP A 554 -4.33 28.42 -20.99
C ASP A 554 -5.09 28.96 -22.23
N ASP A 555 -4.40 29.22 -23.34
CA ASP A 555 -5.03 29.75 -24.56
C ASP A 555 -5.83 28.71 -25.35
N ASN A 556 -5.56 27.40 -25.16
CA ASN A 556 -6.31 26.33 -25.82
C ASN A 556 -7.50 25.80 -25.00
N ASN A 557 -7.61 26.14 -23.72
CA ASN A 557 -8.63 25.57 -22.82
C ASN A 557 -9.83 26.51 -22.60
N LYS A 558 -9.69 27.81 -22.88
CA LYS A 558 -10.79 28.80 -22.84
C LYS A 558 -11.93 28.49 -23.82
N SER A 559 -11.65 27.77 -24.90
CA SER A 559 -12.68 27.37 -25.88
C SER A 559 -13.57 26.21 -25.39
N ARG A 560 -13.14 25.45 -24.37
CA ARG A 560 -13.89 24.31 -23.81
C ARG A 560 -14.70 24.67 -22.56
N SER A 561 -14.27 25.65 -21.75
CA SER A 561 -15.05 26.06 -20.57
C SER A 561 -16.34 26.81 -20.95
N ALA A 562 -16.32 27.61 -22.02
CA ALA A 562 -17.48 28.37 -22.48
C ALA A 562 -18.67 27.51 -22.93
N LEU A 563 -18.46 26.23 -23.28
CA LEU A 563 -19.51 25.29 -23.65
C LEU A 563 -20.15 24.58 -22.43
N ASN A 564 -19.45 24.50 -21.29
CA ASN A 564 -19.99 23.90 -20.07
C ASN A 564 -20.79 24.90 -19.23
N ASP A 565 -20.45 26.20 -19.28
CA ASP A 565 -21.13 27.23 -18.49
C ASP A 565 -22.57 27.52 -18.98
N GLN A 566 -22.88 27.22 -20.26
CA GLN A 566 -24.26 27.34 -20.78
C GLN A 566 -25.21 26.22 -20.35
N ALA A 567 -24.69 25.09 -19.83
CA ALA A 567 -25.52 23.99 -19.33
C ALA A 567 -25.88 24.13 -17.84
N ALA A 568 -25.17 24.97 -17.08
CA ALA A 568 -25.36 25.15 -15.64
C ALA A 568 -26.44 26.19 -15.27
N ALA A 569 -26.96 26.96 -16.24
CA ALA A 569 -27.85 28.09 -15.97
C ALA A 569 -29.34 27.75 -15.76
N THR A 570 -29.73 26.48 -15.56
CA THR A 570 -31.17 26.10 -15.46
C THR A 570 -31.59 25.36 -14.19
N LEU A 571 -30.74 25.20 -13.16
CA LEU A 571 -31.20 24.66 -11.87
C LEU A 571 -30.55 25.40 -10.70
N GLY A 572 -31.40 26.02 -9.88
CA GLY A 572 -31.00 26.87 -8.76
C GLY A 572 -30.38 26.11 -7.58
N SER A 573 -29.14 26.47 -7.27
CA SER A 573 -28.56 26.73 -5.93
C SER A 573 -28.95 25.81 -4.74
N VAL A 574 -28.02 24.93 -4.35
CA VAL A 574 -27.31 25.00 -3.05
C VAL A 574 -25.83 24.65 -3.31
N VAL A 575 -24.94 25.47 -2.77
CA VAL A 575 -23.49 25.52 -3.01
C VAL A 575 -22.76 24.28 -2.47
N THR A 576 -22.11 23.54 -3.37
CA THR A 576 -20.84 22.83 -3.14
C THR A 576 -20.00 22.97 -4.39
N ASP A 577 -19.10 23.95 -4.39
CA ASP A 577 -18.05 24.05 -5.40
C ASP A 577 -16.98 23.01 -5.09
N ASP A 578 -17.23 21.77 -5.51
CA ASP A 578 -16.21 20.73 -5.65
C ASP A 578 -16.49 20.03 -6.98
N THR A 579 -15.45 19.93 -7.80
CA THR A 579 -15.49 19.36 -9.14
C THR A 579 -16.19 18.00 -9.12
N GLY A 580 -17.32 17.86 -9.84
CA GLY A 580 -18.20 16.69 -9.75
C GLY A 580 -17.54 15.32 -9.98
N ILE A 581 -16.34 15.28 -10.55
CA ILE A 581 -15.53 14.07 -10.71
C ILE A 581 -15.09 13.50 -9.35
N ASP A 582 -14.61 14.31 -8.40
CA ASP A 582 -14.15 13.80 -7.10
C ASP A 582 -15.31 13.29 -6.23
N ALA A 583 -16.48 13.94 -6.30
CA ALA A 583 -17.68 13.49 -5.61
C ALA A 583 -18.25 12.19 -6.20
N GLN A 584 -18.25 12.05 -7.54
CA GLN A 584 -18.67 10.81 -8.21
C GLN A 584 -17.71 9.66 -7.89
N TRP A 585 -16.41 9.91 -7.86
CA TRP A 585 -15.40 8.93 -7.46
C TRP A 585 -15.55 8.47 -6.02
N LEU A 586 -15.74 9.41 -5.10
CA LEU A 586 -16.00 9.09 -3.70
C LEU A 586 -17.30 8.31 -3.55
N ALA A 587 -18.37 8.66 -4.27
CA ALA A 587 -19.63 7.89 -4.27
C ALA A 587 -19.47 6.46 -4.82
N LEU A 588 -18.55 6.25 -5.77
CA LEU A 588 -18.22 4.91 -6.28
C LEU A 588 -17.39 4.09 -5.28
N LEU A 589 -16.60 4.73 -4.42
CA LEU A 589 -15.69 4.09 -3.46
C LEU A 589 -16.23 4.01 -2.03
N GLU A 590 -17.14 4.90 -1.65
CA GLU A 590 -17.79 5.00 -0.33
C GLU A 590 -19.19 4.40 -0.40
N ILE A 591 -19.24 3.07 -0.40
CA ILE A 591 -20.39 2.33 0.11
C ILE A 591 -19.80 1.32 1.09
N GLY A 592 -20.02 1.53 2.40
CA GLY A 592 -19.61 0.58 3.44
C GLY A 592 -18.75 1.11 4.60
N SER A 593 -18.52 2.42 4.76
CA SER A 593 -17.83 2.97 5.95
C SER A 593 -18.78 3.56 7.00
N THR A 594 -20.01 3.07 7.09
CA THR A 594 -20.88 3.28 8.25
C THR A 594 -21.27 1.94 8.85
N ALA A 595 -20.35 1.38 9.63
CA ALA A 595 -20.61 0.40 10.68
C ALA A 595 -19.48 0.49 11.71
#